data_AF-A0A9P4PXY4-F1
#
_entry.id   AF-A0A9P4PXY4-F1
#
_cell.length_a   1.000
_cell.length_b   1.000
_cell.length_c   1.000
_cell.angle_alpha   90.00
_cell.angle_beta   90.00
_cell.angle_gamma   90.00
#
_symmetry.space_group_name_H-M   'P 1'
#
loop_
_entity.id
_entity.type
_entity.pdbx_description
1 polymer ?
#
loop_
_entity_poly.entity_id
_entity_poly.type
_entity_poly.pdbx_seq_one_letter_code
_entity_poly.pdbx_strand_id
1 'polypeptide(L)'
;MKELLSYKYVGSKFSFVVMGWCLKNNRFTADTHVYRIAGLSGWRPKEATREKTQSHLDAVIPVELKFKLHFFLIQHGRICPASRGVSKEKQRCEDQTEVRKQLQK
;
A
#
# COMPACT_ATOMS: atom_id res chain seq x y z
N MET A 1 16.14 -6.59 8.29
CA MET A 1 15.42 -5.35 8.67
C MET A 1 16.18 -4.54 9.71
N LYS A 2 16.55 -5.11 10.87
CA LYS A 2 17.35 -4.39 11.90
C LYS A 2 18.65 -3.80 11.34
N GLU A 3 19.36 -4.57 10.52
CA GLU A 3 20.59 -4.13 9.85
C GLU A 3 20.36 -2.94 8.91
N LEU A 4 19.36 -3.01 8.01
CA LEU A 4 19.03 -1.89 7.12
C LEU A 4 18.67 -0.62 7.88
N LEU A 5 17.90 -0.73 8.97
CA LEU A 5 17.51 0.40 9.82
C LEU A 5 18.67 1.00 10.63
N SER A 6 19.82 0.31 10.74
CA SER A 6 21.00 0.84 11.42
C SER A 6 21.75 1.87 10.58
N TYR A 7 21.55 1.85 9.25
CA TYR A 7 22.18 2.83 8.36
C TYR A 7 21.53 4.21 8.48
N LYS A 8 22.37 5.25 8.52
CA LYS A 8 21.92 6.64 8.59
C LYS A 8 21.00 6.95 7.39
N TYR A 9 19.87 7.61 7.66
CA TYR A 9 18.84 7.99 6.68
C TYR A 9 18.04 6.82 6.08
N VAL A 10 18.23 5.59 6.55
CA VAL A 10 17.42 4.45 6.11
C VAL A 10 16.21 4.25 7.00
N GLY A 11 15.02 4.52 6.44
CA GLY A 11 13.74 4.29 7.11
C GLY A 11 13.12 2.92 6.81
N SER A 12 11.98 2.66 7.45
CA SER A 12 11.19 1.43 7.27
C SER A 12 10.81 1.23 5.80
N LYS A 13 10.24 2.24 5.13
CA LYS A 13 9.88 2.17 3.70
C LYS A 13 11.04 1.70 2.82
N PHE A 14 12.20 2.34 2.94
CA PHE A 14 13.39 1.96 2.18
C PHE A 14 13.79 0.52 2.48
N SER A 15 13.79 0.13 3.75
CA SER A 15 14.16 -1.22 4.17
C SER A 15 13.26 -2.29 3.53
N PHE A 16 11.95 -2.04 3.47
CA PHE A 16 10.99 -2.93 2.80
C PHE A 16 11.23 -3.02 1.30
N VAL A 17 11.58 -1.91 0.63
CA VAL A 17 11.95 -1.92 -0.79
C VAL A 17 13.20 -2.77 -1.00
N VAL A 18 14.29 -2.52 -0.28
CA VAL A 18 15.53 -3.29 -0.48
C VAL A 18 15.30 -4.78 -0.18
N MET A 19 14.58 -5.11 0.90
CA MET A 19 14.28 -6.50 1.23
C MET A 19 13.40 -7.17 0.17
N GLY A 20 12.36 -6.49 -0.32
CA GLY A 20 11.45 -7.06 -1.32
C GLY A 20 12.09 -7.21 -2.69
N TRP A 21 12.79 -6.17 -3.16
CA TRP A 21 13.26 -6.05 -4.54
C TRP A 21 14.68 -6.57 -4.74
N CYS A 22 15.62 -6.14 -3.90
CA CYS A 22 17.03 -6.49 -4.06
C CYS A 22 17.34 -7.86 -3.46
N LEU A 23 16.74 -8.17 -2.31
CA LEU A 23 17.00 -9.42 -1.57
C LEU A 23 15.97 -10.52 -1.82
N LYS A 24 15.01 -10.30 -2.74
CA LYS A 24 13.95 -11.26 -3.12
C LYS A 24 13.20 -11.86 -1.93
N ASN A 25 13.04 -11.10 -0.84
CA ASN A 25 12.46 -11.60 0.41
C ASN A 25 10.93 -11.45 0.47
N ASN A 26 10.25 -11.45 -0.68
CA ASN A 26 8.78 -11.44 -0.81
C ASN A 26 8.05 -10.49 0.16
N ARG A 27 8.60 -9.27 0.33
CA ARG A 27 8.04 -8.24 1.20
C ARG A 27 7.16 -7.29 0.42
N PHE A 28 5.97 -7.00 0.95
CA PHE A 28 5.10 -5.99 0.40
C PHE A 28 5.60 -4.61 0.83
N THR A 29 5.64 -3.64 -0.07
CA THR A 29 5.99 -2.26 0.26
C THR A 29 4.75 -1.37 0.14
N ALA A 30 4.41 -0.68 1.21
CA ALA A 30 3.36 0.32 1.24
C ALA A 30 3.98 1.70 0.99
N ASP A 31 3.66 2.30 -0.15
CA ASP A 31 3.98 3.70 -0.44
C ASP A 31 2.83 4.63 0.00
N THR A 32 2.91 5.90 -0.38
CA THR A 32 1.87 6.89 -0.09
C THR A 32 0.55 6.59 -0.79
N HIS A 33 0.58 6.07 -2.02
CA HIS A 33 -0.62 5.70 -2.76
C HIS A 33 -1.30 4.48 -2.14
N VAL A 34 -0.53 3.41 -1.89
CA VAL A 34 -0.97 2.20 -1.19
C VAL A 34 -1.50 2.55 0.19
N TYR A 35 -0.82 3.41 0.96
CA TYR A 35 -1.32 3.89 2.24
C TYR A 35 -2.69 4.57 2.07
N ARG A 36 -2.88 5.46 1.10
CA ARG A 36 -4.17 6.14 0.95
C ARG A 36 -5.28 5.21 0.46
N ILE A 37 -4.99 4.38 -0.54
CA ILE A 37 -5.95 3.39 -1.08
C ILE A 37 -6.36 2.40 0.00
N ALA A 38 -5.43 1.87 0.79
CA ALA A 38 -5.74 0.95 1.88
C ALA A 38 -6.69 1.59 2.92
N GLY A 39 -6.54 2.89 3.19
CA GLY A 39 -7.48 3.63 4.05
C GLY A 39 -8.86 3.80 3.43
N LEU A 40 -8.94 4.12 2.14
CA LEU A 40 -10.21 4.28 1.40
C LEU A 40 -10.96 2.95 1.25
N SER A 41 -10.23 1.87 0.97
CA SER A 41 -10.78 0.52 0.81
C SER A 41 -11.15 -0.14 2.13
N GLY A 42 -10.75 0.41 3.28
CA GLY A 42 -10.96 -0.20 4.59
C GLY A 42 -10.02 -1.37 4.90
N TRP A 43 -8.90 -1.49 4.18
CA TRP A 43 -7.88 -2.53 4.38
C TRP A 43 -6.95 -2.25 5.56
N ARG A 44 -7.08 -1.09 6.21
CA ARG A 44 -6.33 -0.76 7.42
C ARG A 44 -7.19 0.09 8.36
N PRO A 45 -6.98 -0.02 9.68
CA PRO A 45 -7.68 0.82 10.65
C PRO A 45 -7.43 2.32 10.40
N LYS A 46 -8.42 3.19 10.61
CA LYS A 46 -8.29 4.63 10.30
C LYS A 46 -7.15 5.31 11.07
N GLU A 47 -6.88 4.80 12.28
CA GLU A 47 -5.89 5.31 13.23
C GLU A 47 -4.50 4.68 13.00
N ALA A 48 -4.35 3.75 12.05
CA ALA A 48 -3.08 3.08 11.81
C ALA A 48 -2.04 4.04 11.22
N THR A 49 -0.87 4.09 11.86
CA THR A 49 0.30 4.80 11.34
C THR A 49 0.81 4.15 10.05
N ARG A 50 1.72 4.82 9.34
CA ARG A 50 2.29 4.30 8.10
C ARG A 50 3.04 2.98 8.33
N GLU A 51 3.76 2.89 9.44
CA GLU A 51 4.56 1.73 9.85
C GLU A 51 3.63 0.56 10.22
N LYS A 52 2.58 0.82 11.00
CA LYS A 52 1.58 -0.20 11.33
C LYS A 52 0.86 -0.70 10.08
N THR A 53 0.51 0.19 9.17
CA THR A 53 -0.09 -0.16 7.87
C THR A 53 0.86 -1.03 7.05
N GLN A 54 2.13 -0.65 6.97
CA GLN A 54 3.16 -1.39 6.25
C GLN A 54 3.29 -2.83 6.76
N SER A 55 3.40 -3.01 8.07
CA SER A 55 3.47 -4.34 8.69
C SER A 55 2.17 -5.13 8.50
N HIS A 56 1.00 -4.48 8.63
CA HIS A 56 -0.29 -5.13 8.44
C HIS A 56 -0.47 -5.65 7.01
N LEU A 57 -0.22 -4.82 6.00
CA LEU A 57 -0.38 -5.20 4.59
C LEU A 57 0.64 -6.28 4.18
N ASP A 58 1.88 -6.23 4.69
CA ASP A 58 2.87 -7.29 4.43
C ASP A 58 2.47 -8.65 5.02
N ALA A 59 1.73 -8.66 6.12
CA ALA A 59 1.23 -9.88 6.76
C ALA A 59 -0.03 -10.43 6.09
N VAL A 60 -0.93 -9.56 5.61
CA VAL A 60 -2.24 -9.96 5.07
C VAL A 60 -2.18 -10.33 3.58
N ILE A 61 -1.34 -9.65 2.80
CA ILE A 61 -1.29 -9.86 1.34
C ILE A 61 -0.53 -11.16 1.02
N PRO A 62 -1.13 -12.11 0.29
CA PRO A 62 -0.46 -13.34 -0.15
C PRO A 62 0.78 -13.04 -0.98
N VAL A 63 1.84 -13.85 -0.79
CA VAL A 63 3.17 -13.64 -1.38
C VAL A 63 3.11 -13.44 -2.90
N GLU A 64 2.40 -14.30 -3.61
CA GLU A 64 2.19 -14.29 -5.06
C GLU A 64 1.52 -13.01 -5.59
N LEU A 65 0.79 -12.30 -4.73
CA LEU A 65 0.12 -11.06 -5.08
C LEU A 65 0.93 -9.82 -4.72
N LYS A 66 1.88 -9.89 -3.78
CA LYS A 66 2.61 -8.72 -3.25
C LYS A 66 3.21 -7.86 -4.36
N PHE A 67 3.83 -8.49 -5.34
CA PHE A 67 4.47 -7.79 -6.46
C PHE A 67 3.46 -7.12 -7.40
N LYS A 68 2.48 -7.89 -7.89
CA LYS A 68 1.47 -7.40 -8.83
C LYS A 68 0.62 -6.30 -8.20
N LEU A 69 0.18 -6.53 -6.97
CA LEU A 69 -0.66 -5.61 -6.23
C LEU A 69 0.05 -4.30 -5.92
N HIS A 70 1.34 -4.34 -5.60
CA HIS A 70 2.12 -3.10 -5.38
C HIS A 70 2.07 -2.18 -6.60
N PHE A 71 2.33 -2.70 -7.80
CA PHE A 71 2.27 -1.89 -9.02
C PHE A 71 0.87 -1.42 -9.36
N PHE A 72 -0.13 -2.30 -9.26
CA PHE A 72 -1.50 -1.92 -9.57
C PHE A 72 -2.02 -0.84 -8.64
N LEU A 73 -1.69 -0.90 -7.35
CA LEU A 73 -2.07 0.15 -6.40
C LEU A 73 -1.34 1.47 -6.66
N ILE A 74 -0.06 1.45 -7.06
CA ILE A 74 0.65 2.67 -7.45
C ILE A 74 0.05 3.27 -8.72
N GLN A 75 -0.19 2.44 -9.75
CA GLN A 75 -0.77 2.88 -11.02
C GLN A 75 -2.16 3.47 -10.81
N HIS A 76 -3.02 2.75 -10.07
CA HIS A 76 -4.34 3.25 -9.70
C HIS A 76 -4.21 4.53 -8.88
N GLY A 77 -3.29 4.60 -7.91
CA GLY A 77 -3.07 5.77 -7.06
C GLY A 77 -2.70 7.05 -7.82
N ARG A 78 -2.05 6.89 -8.98
CA ARG A 78 -1.69 7.98 -9.89
C ARG A 78 -2.86 8.41 -10.76
N ILE A 79 -3.75 7.50 -11.15
CA ILE A 79 -4.87 7.80 -12.04
C ILE A 79 -6.09 8.27 -11.24
N CYS A 80 -6.42 7.58 -10.17
CA CYS A 80 -7.63 7.75 -9.39
C CYS A 80 -7.64 9.08 -8.63
N PRO A 81 -8.57 10.01 -8.95
CA PRO A 81 -8.63 11.31 -8.31
C PRO A 81 -8.85 11.25 -6.79
N ALA A 82 -9.59 10.25 -6.30
CA ALA A 82 -9.84 10.02 -4.87
C ALA A 82 -8.58 9.70 -4.06
N SER A 83 -7.55 9.15 -4.72
CA SER A 83 -6.31 8.70 -4.09
C SER A 83 -5.10 9.58 -4.42
N ARG A 84 -5.26 10.58 -5.31
CA ARG A 84 -4.28 11.64 -5.58
C ARG A 84 -4.18 12.63 -4.44
N GLY A 85 -2.97 13.11 -4.13
CA GLY A 85 -2.66 13.99 -2.98
C GLY A 85 -3.47 15.29 -2.90
N VAL A 86 -4.03 15.70 -4.05
CA VAL A 86 -4.40 17.09 -4.36
C VAL A 86 -5.93 17.28 -4.43
N SER A 87 -6.73 16.21 -4.37
CA SER A 87 -8.18 16.31 -4.48
C SER A 87 -8.79 17.00 -3.25
N LYS A 88 -9.32 18.21 -3.47
CA LYS A 88 -10.02 19.03 -2.46
C LYS A 88 -11.45 18.53 -2.15
N GLU A 89 -11.90 17.49 -2.85
CA GLU A 89 -13.27 16.99 -2.77
C GLU A 89 -13.25 15.47 -2.67
N LYS A 90 -14.15 14.88 -1.86
CA LYS A 90 -14.33 13.43 -1.69
C LYS A 90 -14.85 12.79 -2.99
N GLN A 91 -14.02 12.76 -4.02
CA GLN A 91 -14.33 12.05 -5.24
C GLN A 91 -14.36 10.56 -4.92
N ARG A 92 -15.40 9.88 -5.40
CA ARG A 92 -15.61 8.45 -5.17
C ARG A 92 -14.71 7.67 -6.12
N CYS A 93 -14.04 6.64 -5.62
CA CYS A 93 -13.31 5.72 -6.47
C CYS A 93 -14.32 4.79 -7.19
N GLU A 94 -14.35 4.85 -8.52
CA GLU A 94 -15.22 4.03 -9.37
C GLU A 94 -14.89 2.54 -9.20
N ASP A 95 -13.61 2.18 -9.30
CA ASP A 95 -13.12 0.80 -9.15
C ASP A 95 -13.53 0.18 -7.81
N GLN A 96 -13.45 0.95 -6.70
CA GLN A 96 -13.89 0.46 -5.40
C GLN A 96 -15.40 0.22 -5.34
N THR A 97 -16.18 1.01 -6.06
CA THR A 97 -17.62 0.83 -6.13
C THR A 97 -17.95 -0.45 -6.89
N GLU A 98 -17.23 -0.75 -7.97
CA GLU A 98 -17.42 -1.97 -8.75
C GLU A 98 -16.97 -3.22 -7.99
N VAL A 99 -15.80 -3.19 -7.35
CA VAL A 99 -15.32 -4.29 -6.50
C VAL A 99 -16.32 -4.60 -5.38
N ARG A 100 -16.91 -3.58 -4.75
CA ARG A 100 -17.93 -3.78 -3.72
C ARG A 100 -19.20 -4.45 -4.26
N LYS A 101 -19.63 -4.11 -5.49
CA LYS A 101 -20.76 -4.79 -6.13
C LYS A 101 -20.44 -6.25 -6.43
N GLN A 102 -19.22 -6.55 -6.89
CA GLN A 102 -18.79 -7.91 -7.18
C GLN A 102 -18.72 -8.79 -5.92
N LEU A 103 -18.31 -8.22 -4.78
CA LEU A 103 -18.25 -8.92 -3.50
C LEU A 103 -19.63 -9.10 -2.82
N GLN A 104 -20.66 -8.41 -3.30
CA GLN A 104 -22.04 -8.51 -2.81
C GLN A 104 -22.91 -9.48 -3.64
N LYS A 105 -22.35 -10.01 -4.73
CA LYS A 105 -22.92 -11.12 -5.51
C LYS A 105 -22.35 -12.44 -4.99
#